data_AF-A0A930N0X1-F1
#
_entry.id   AF-A0A930N0X1-F1
#
_cell.length_a   1.000
_cell.length_b   1.000
_cell.length_c   1.000
_cell.angle_alpha   90.00
_cell.angle_beta   90.00
_cell.angle_gamma   90.00
#
_symmetry.space_group_name_H-M   'P 1'
#
loop_
_entity.id
_entity.type
_entity.pdbx_description
1 polymer ?
#
loop_
_entity_poly.entity_id
_entity_poly.type
_entity_poly.pdbx_seq_one_letter_code
_entity_poly.pdbx_strand_id
1 'polypeptide(L)'
;MKKVVFLFMACCAMAMSLMSCHREPELTPEGEKTMSVHRLFYERLLGQWYYEEQSDTRYRYIAYNFMEKGKLETYEKFLTRKRIKKGDEVIYGDWEIEEDSISKGEWGLGWKEEYGEMYLSTSEEDGKGHSVVQLHCLEYVNQSKLVLKYFGTGNHSMIFKRGTSKPSI
;
A
#
# COMPACT_ATOMS: atom_id res chain seq x y z
N MET A 1 12.48 -1.77 64.16
CA MET A 1 12.02 -2.84 63.24
C MET A 1 10.65 -2.57 62.62
N LYS A 2 9.60 -2.20 63.37
CA LYS A 2 8.25 -1.95 62.79
C LYS A 2 8.20 -0.90 61.67
N LYS A 3 8.93 0.22 61.77
CA LYS A 3 8.92 1.30 60.77
C LYS A 3 9.59 0.93 59.43
N VAL A 4 10.56 0.02 59.44
CA VAL A 4 11.29 -0.42 58.22
C VAL A 4 10.46 -1.44 57.42
N VAL A 5 9.72 -2.31 58.12
CA VAL A 5 8.79 -3.28 57.50
C VAL A 5 7.63 -2.58 56.79
N PHE A 6 7.12 -1.48 57.37
CA PHE A 6 6.06 -0.68 56.73
C PHE A 6 6.53 0.04 55.45
N LEU A 7 7.78 0.52 55.42
CA LEU A 7 8.34 1.14 54.22
C LEU A 7 8.53 0.13 53.08
N PHE A 8 8.98 -1.09 53.41
CA PHE A 8 9.17 -2.16 52.44
C PHE A 8 7.84 -2.67 51.85
N MET A 9 6.81 -2.85 52.69
CA MET A 9 5.48 -3.25 52.21
C MET A 9 4.82 -2.17 51.33
N ALA A 10 5.01 -0.88 51.65
CA ALA A 10 4.50 0.21 50.83
C ALA A 10 5.20 0.27 49.45
N CYS A 11 6.51 0.03 49.39
CA CYS A 11 7.24 -0.05 48.12
C CYS A 11 6.85 -1.27 47.27
N CYS A 12 6.59 -2.43 47.88
CA CYS A 12 6.10 -3.61 47.16
C CYS A 12 4.68 -3.42 46.62
N ALA A 13 3.81 -2.74 47.35
CA ALA A 13 2.45 -2.41 46.88
C ALA A 13 2.48 -1.42 45.69
N MET A 14 3.36 -0.42 45.71
CA MET A 14 3.54 0.52 44.59
C MET A 14 4.14 -0.16 43.35
N ALA A 15 5.09 -1.09 43.54
CA ALA A 15 5.65 -1.88 42.43
C ALA A 15 4.59 -2.79 41.78
N MET A 16 3.70 -3.41 42.56
CA MET A 16 2.59 -4.21 42.03
C MET A 16 1.52 -3.38 41.32
N SER A 17 1.30 -2.12 41.74
CA SER A 17 0.40 -1.19 41.01
C SER A 17 0.99 -0.65 39.71
N LEU A 18 2.32 -0.57 39.60
CA LEU A 18 3.01 -0.22 38.34
C LEU A 18 3.11 -1.41 37.37
N MET A 19 2.98 -2.65 37.88
CA MET A 19 2.74 -3.85 37.08
C MET A 19 1.25 -4.09 36.81
N SER A 20 0.37 -3.11 37.06
CA SER A 20 -1.00 -3.13 36.57
C SER A 20 -0.95 -3.40 35.07
N CYS A 21 -1.30 -4.63 34.74
CA CYS A 21 -1.11 -5.27 33.46
C CYS A 21 -1.41 -4.29 32.32
N HIS A 22 -0.35 -3.81 31.64
CA HIS A 22 -0.46 -3.59 30.20
C HIS A 22 -0.66 -4.98 29.59
N ARG A 23 -1.86 -5.54 29.76
CA ARG A 23 -2.29 -6.64 28.94
C ARG A 23 -2.37 -6.02 27.56
N GLU A 24 -1.44 -6.40 26.68
CA GLU A 24 -1.54 -6.02 25.28
C GLU A 24 -2.98 -6.32 24.85
N PRO A 25 -3.69 -5.35 24.25
CA PRO A 25 -5.07 -5.54 23.88
C PRO A 25 -5.17 -6.82 23.05
N GLU A 26 -6.09 -7.72 23.43
CA GLU A 26 -6.31 -8.93 22.67
C GLU A 26 -6.68 -8.53 21.24
N LEU A 27 -5.99 -9.13 20.28
CA LEU A 27 -6.24 -8.84 18.87
C LEU A 27 -7.62 -9.36 18.50
N THR A 28 -8.33 -8.58 17.69
CA THR A 28 -9.49 -9.10 16.98
C THR A 28 -9.03 -10.16 15.96
N PRO A 29 -9.93 -11.05 15.50
CA PRO A 29 -9.62 -11.97 14.41
C PRO A 29 -9.07 -11.27 13.15
N GLU A 30 -9.59 -10.08 12.82
CA GLU A 30 -9.05 -9.24 11.73
C GLU A 30 -7.62 -8.77 12.03
N GLY A 31 -7.32 -8.40 13.27
CA GLY A 31 -5.98 -8.03 13.73
C GLY A 31 -4.98 -9.17 13.60
N GLU A 32 -5.35 -10.38 14.02
CA GLU A 32 -4.50 -11.58 13.89
C GLU A 32 -4.21 -11.92 12.42
N LYS A 33 -5.23 -11.82 11.55
CA LYS A 33 -5.05 -12.03 10.11
C LYS A 33 -4.19 -10.94 9.49
N THR A 34 -4.40 -9.67 9.86
CA THR A 34 -3.56 -8.54 9.42
C THR A 34 -2.10 -8.77 9.77
N MET A 35 -1.80 -9.21 11.00
CA MET A 35 -0.42 -9.58 11.39
C MET A 35 0.14 -10.71 10.54
N SER A 36 -0.69 -11.69 10.17
CA SER A 36 -0.29 -12.80 9.31
C SER A 36 0.04 -12.32 7.89
N VAL A 37 -0.77 -11.43 7.31
CA VAL A 37 -0.50 -10.78 6.01
C VAL A 37 0.81 -10.00 6.06
N HIS A 38 1.03 -9.20 7.11
CA HIS A 38 2.27 -8.47 7.32
C HIS A 38 3.49 -9.41 7.35
N ARG A 39 3.45 -10.48 8.15
CA ARG A 39 4.54 -11.46 8.24
C ARG A 39 4.85 -12.12 6.90
N LEU A 40 3.84 -12.35 6.06
CA LEU A 40 4.01 -13.02 4.77
C LEU A 40 4.57 -12.11 3.69
N PHE A 41 4.14 -10.84 3.65
CA PHE A 41 4.36 -10.00 2.48
C PHE A 41 5.18 -8.73 2.72
N TYR A 42 5.35 -8.26 3.95
CA TYR A 42 6.02 -6.98 4.24
C TYR A 42 7.39 -6.88 3.56
N GLU A 43 8.30 -7.78 3.89
CA GLU A 43 9.66 -7.83 3.31
C GLU A 43 9.65 -8.06 1.80
N ARG A 44 8.66 -8.82 1.30
CA ARG A 44 8.56 -9.12 -0.13
C ARG A 44 8.11 -7.91 -0.93
N LEU A 45 7.32 -7.03 -0.32
CA LEU A 45 6.78 -5.84 -0.95
C LEU A 45 7.84 -4.75 -1.09
N LEU A 46 8.80 -4.68 -0.17
CA LEU A 46 9.83 -3.64 -0.18
C LEU A 46 10.56 -3.52 -1.53
N GLY A 47 10.94 -2.29 -1.86
CA GLY A 47 11.62 -1.91 -3.09
C GLY A 47 10.68 -1.50 -4.21
N GLN A 48 11.22 -1.53 -5.42
CA GLN A 48 10.61 -0.91 -6.59
C GLN A 48 9.78 -1.91 -7.41
N TRP A 49 8.63 -1.43 -7.87
CA TRP A 49 7.66 -2.17 -8.65
C TRP A 49 7.08 -1.26 -9.72
N TYR A 50 6.82 -1.79 -10.90
CA TYR A 50 6.16 -1.02 -11.95
C TYR A 50 5.08 -1.80 -12.68
N TYR A 51 4.02 -1.08 -13.05
CA TYR A 51 2.93 -1.52 -13.90
C TYR A 51 2.88 -0.64 -15.13
N GLU A 52 2.61 -1.25 -16.27
CA GLU A 52 2.46 -0.55 -17.53
C GLU A 52 1.34 -1.22 -18.33
N GLU A 53 0.44 -0.40 -18.84
CA GLU A 53 -0.66 -0.81 -19.71
C GLU A 53 -0.83 0.20 -20.82
N GLN A 54 -0.99 -0.33 -22.04
CA GLN A 54 -1.15 0.49 -23.23
C GLN A 54 -2.31 -0.04 -24.07
N SER A 55 -3.11 0.90 -24.53
CA SER A 55 -4.12 0.71 -25.56
C SER A 55 -3.83 1.64 -26.74
N ASP A 56 -4.66 1.58 -27.76
CA ASP A 56 -4.56 2.44 -28.93
C ASP A 56 -4.65 3.95 -28.61
N THR A 57 -5.28 4.35 -27.50
CA THR A 57 -5.53 5.77 -27.18
C THR A 57 -5.12 6.17 -25.78
N ARG A 58 -4.66 5.23 -24.95
CA ARG A 58 -4.27 5.46 -23.56
C ARG A 58 -3.01 4.69 -23.22
N TYR A 59 -2.14 5.31 -22.45
CA TYR A 59 -0.97 4.70 -21.87
C TYR A 59 -0.94 5.05 -20.38
N ARG A 60 -0.76 4.04 -19.53
CA ARG A 60 -0.66 4.20 -18.08
C ARG A 60 0.59 3.48 -17.58
N TYR A 61 1.40 4.22 -16.85
CA TYR A 61 2.56 3.71 -16.14
C TYR A 61 2.47 4.13 -14.68
N ILE A 62 2.67 3.18 -13.77
CA ILE A 62 2.73 3.42 -12.33
C ILE A 62 3.98 2.72 -11.82
N ALA A 63 4.82 3.41 -11.08
CA ALA A 63 5.90 2.80 -10.33
C ALA A 63 5.78 3.13 -8.85
N TYR A 64 5.81 2.10 -8.01
CA TYR A 64 5.85 2.23 -6.56
C TYR A 64 7.26 1.92 -6.07
N ASN A 65 7.69 2.68 -5.06
CA ASN A 65 8.86 2.38 -4.24
C ASN A 65 8.41 2.22 -2.79
N PHE A 66 8.16 0.98 -2.37
CA PHE A 66 7.75 0.66 -1.00
C PHE A 66 8.97 0.63 -0.09
N MET A 67 9.02 1.57 0.86
CA MET A 67 10.11 1.70 1.82
C MET A 67 9.67 1.24 3.20
N GLU A 68 10.66 0.98 4.08
CA GLU A 68 10.39 0.63 5.47
C GLU A 68 9.50 1.67 6.18
N LYS A 69 8.86 1.21 7.26
CA LYS A 69 7.96 2.02 8.11
C LYS A 69 6.78 2.60 7.34
N GLY A 70 6.34 1.92 6.28
CA GLY A 70 5.15 2.28 5.53
C GLY A 70 5.33 3.50 4.65
N LYS A 71 6.55 3.92 4.31
CA LYS A 71 6.77 5.07 3.41
C LYS A 71 6.67 4.66 1.94
N LEU A 72 6.03 5.50 1.12
CA LEU A 72 5.83 5.26 -0.30
C LEU A 72 6.30 6.46 -1.12
N GLU A 73 6.96 6.17 -2.23
CA GLU A 73 7.11 7.10 -3.35
C GLU A 73 6.44 6.48 -4.58
N THR A 74 5.63 7.25 -5.28
CA THR A 74 4.89 6.81 -6.47
C THR A 74 5.28 7.70 -7.63
N TYR A 75 5.58 7.09 -8.77
CA TYR A 75 5.69 7.78 -10.05
C TYR A 75 4.53 7.35 -10.95
N GLU A 76 3.72 8.31 -11.40
CA GLU A 76 2.64 8.06 -12.35
C GLU A 76 2.89 8.82 -13.66
N LYS A 77 2.70 8.11 -14.77
CA LYS A 77 2.64 8.71 -16.10
C LYS A 77 1.38 8.22 -16.81
N PHE A 78 0.49 9.15 -17.14
CA PHE A 78 -0.73 8.88 -17.88
C PHE A 78 -0.76 9.74 -19.14
N LEU A 79 -0.87 9.08 -20.29
CA LEU A 79 -0.94 9.72 -21.59
C LEU A 79 -2.22 9.33 -22.30
N THR A 80 -2.80 10.26 -23.04
CA THR A 80 -3.92 9.98 -23.94
C THR A 80 -3.60 10.48 -25.34
N ARG A 81 -4.26 9.92 -26.36
CA ARG A 81 -4.21 10.47 -27.72
C ARG A 81 -5.52 10.30 -28.43
N LYS A 82 -5.80 11.22 -29.35
CA LYS A 82 -7.06 11.24 -30.10
C LYS A 82 -7.03 10.22 -31.23
N ARG A 83 -8.10 9.44 -31.35
CA ARG A 83 -8.39 8.61 -32.52
C ARG A 83 -9.09 9.47 -33.57
N ILE A 84 -8.50 9.62 -34.74
CA ILE A 84 -8.99 10.50 -35.81
C ILE A 84 -9.37 9.63 -37.01
N LYS A 85 -10.63 9.73 -37.44
CA LYS A 85 -11.11 9.03 -38.64
C LYS A 85 -10.96 9.95 -39.86
N LYS A 86 -10.23 9.49 -40.89
CA LYS A 86 -10.12 10.16 -42.19
C LYS A 86 -10.61 9.21 -43.29
N GLY A 87 -11.87 9.35 -43.68
CA GLY A 87 -12.52 8.40 -44.59
C GLY A 87 -12.59 7.01 -43.94
N ASP A 88 -12.02 6.01 -44.63
CA ASP A 88 -11.93 4.63 -44.14
C ASP A 88 -10.67 4.36 -43.30
N GLU A 89 -9.74 5.31 -43.22
CA GLU A 89 -8.52 5.19 -42.43
C GLU A 89 -8.70 5.72 -41.00
N VAL A 90 -8.04 5.05 -40.06
CA VAL A 90 -7.90 5.49 -38.67
C VAL A 90 -6.46 5.90 -38.47
N ILE A 91 -6.25 7.17 -38.11
CA ILE A 91 -4.96 7.69 -37.67
C ILE A 91 -5.05 8.11 -36.20
N TYR A 92 -3.91 8.16 -35.54
CA TYR A 92 -3.83 8.60 -34.15
C TYR A 92 -3.05 9.92 -34.09
N GLY A 93 -3.53 10.86 -33.28
CA GLY A 93 -2.79 12.08 -32.97
C GLY A 93 -1.59 11.80 -32.06
N ASP A 94 -0.86 12.86 -31.73
CA ASP A 94 0.24 12.80 -30.78
C ASP A 94 -0.27 12.47 -29.36
N TRP A 95 0.63 11.93 -28.53
CA TRP A 95 0.36 11.71 -27.12
C TRP A 95 0.31 13.04 -26.37
N GLU A 96 -0.78 13.26 -25.64
CA GLU A 96 -1.00 14.34 -24.69
C GLU A 96 -0.73 13.81 -23.28
N ILE A 97 0.07 14.53 -22.49
CA ILE A 97 0.39 14.17 -21.10
C ILE A 97 -0.76 14.66 -20.22
N GLU A 98 -1.41 13.73 -19.51
CA GLU A 98 -2.40 14.03 -18.49
C GLU A 98 -1.76 14.03 -17.09
N GLU A 99 -0.82 13.11 -16.84
CA GLU A 99 -0.10 12.97 -15.59
C GLU A 99 1.36 12.59 -15.87
N ASP A 100 2.30 13.21 -15.18
CA ASP A 100 3.73 12.88 -15.18
C ASP A 100 4.36 13.46 -13.91
N SER A 101 4.15 12.78 -12.79
CA SER A 101 4.54 13.30 -11.48
C SER A 101 4.99 12.23 -10.52
N ILE A 102 5.79 12.68 -9.54
CA ILE A 102 6.23 11.88 -8.42
C ILE A 102 5.54 12.41 -7.17
N SER A 103 4.87 11.52 -6.44
CA SER A 103 4.22 11.82 -5.18
C SER A 103 4.78 10.99 -4.03
N LYS A 104 4.56 11.47 -2.81
CA LYS A 104 4.94 10.79 -1.57
C LYS A 104 3.70 10.47 -0.76
N GLY A 105 3.78 9.39 -0.01
CA GLY A 105 2.76 9.04 0.96
C GLY A 105 3.13 7.79 1.71
N GLU A 106 2.12 6.98 2.01
CA GLU A 106 2.27 5.81 2.87
C GLU A 106 1.71 4.54 2.22
N TRP A 107 2.13 3.40 2.73
CA TRP A 107 1.57 2.10 2.37
C TRP A 107 1.34 1.22 3.60
N GLY A 108 0.39 0.31 3.48
CA GLY A 108 0.01 -0.60 4.55
C GLY A 108 -0.55 -1.91 4.01
N LEU A 109 -0.46 -2.97 4.80
CA LEU A 109 -1.01 -4.28 4.49
C LEU A 109 -2.09 -4.62 5.51
N GLY A 110 -3.02 -5.48 5.11
CA GLY A 110 -3.90 -6.06 6.11
C GLY A 110 -4.90 -7.04 5.55
N TRP A 111 -5.81 -7.43 6.41
CA TRP A 111 -6.97 -8.25 6.09
C TRP A 111 -8.23 -7.43 6.33
N LYS A 112 -9.22 -7.53 5.45
CA LYS A 112 -10.52 -6.90 5.65
C LYS A 112 -11.58 -7.98 5.78
N GLU A 113 -12.14 -8.13 6.97
CA GLU A 113 -13.09 -9.21 7.28
C GLU A 113 -14.36 -9.12 6.44
N GLU A 114 -14.88 -7.90 6.23
CA GLU A 114 -16.07 -7.62 5.42
C GLU A 114 -16.00 -8.23 4.01
N TYR A 115 -14.81 -8.25 3.40
CA TYR A 115 -14.60 -8.76 2.04
C TYR A 115 -13.96 -10.15 2.04
N GLY A 116 -13.39 -10.57 3.15
CA GLY A 116 -12.59 -11.79 3.21
C GLY A 116 -11.34 -11.72 2.32
N GLU A 117 -10.76 -10.53 2.16
CA GLU A 117 -9.63 -10.27 1.26
C GLU A 117 -8.44 -9.65 2.00
N MET A 118 -7.24 -9.96 1.51
CA MET A 118 -6.02 -9.23 1.87
C MET A 118 -6.01 -7.92 1.10
N TYR A 119 -5.49 -6.85 1.70
CA TYR A 119 -5.35 -5.57 1.03
C TYR A 119 -3.93 -5.02 1.10
N LEU A 120 -3.60 -4.22 0.08
CA LEU A 120 -2.53 -3.24 0.08
C LEU A 120 -3.18 -1.87 0.00
N SER A 121 -2.93 -1.00 0.98
CA SER A 121 -3.30 0.40 0.91
C SER A 121 -2.11 1.23 0.46
N THR A 122 -2.34 2.20 -0.42
CA THR A 122 -1.37 3.23 -0.78
C THR A 122 -2.00 4.58 -0.59
N SER A 123 -1.23 5.58 -0.18
CA SER A 123 -1.70 6.95 -0.06
C SER A 123 -0.79 7.93 -0.78
N GLU A 124 -1.39 9.05 -1.14
CA GLU A 124 -0.71 10.24 -1.64
C GLU A 124 -1.11 11.44 -0.79
N GLU A 125 -0.14 12.27 -0.41
CA GLU A 125 -0.38 13.55 0.26
C GLU A 125 -0.71 14.66 -0.75
N ASP A 126 -1.84 15.35 -0.57
CA ASP A 126 -2.30 16.43 -1.46
C ASP A 126 -1.58 17.78 -1.25
N GLY A 127 -0.52 17.80 -0.42
CA GLY A 127 0.21 19.01 -0.02
C GLY A 127 -0.56 19.96 0.90
N LYS A 128 -1.82 19.67 1.24
CA LYS A 128 -2.68 20.44 2.16
C LYS A 128 -2.92 19.70 3.48
N GLY A 129 -2.20 18.60 3.69
CA GLY A 129 -2.31 17.75 4.87
C GLY A 129 -3.45 16.73 4.79
N HIS A 130 -4.08 16.55 3.62
CA HIS A 130 -4.96 15.41 3.38
C HIS A 130 -4.20 14.30 2.65
N SER A 131 -4.62 13.06 2.91
CA SER A 131 -4.13 11.90 2.19
C SER A 131 -5.27 11.25 1.42
N VAL A 132 -5.08 11.04 0.12
CA VAL A 132 -5.99 10.20 -0.67
C VAL A 132 -5.51 8.76 -0.53
N VAL A 133 -6.34 7.90 0.06
CA VAL A 133 -6.01 6.49 0.27
C VAL A 133 -6.69 5.64 -0.80
N GLN A 134 -5.90 4.84 -1.50
CA GLN A 134 -6.37 3.78 -2.38
C GLN A 134 -6.23 2.44 -1.66
N LEU A 135 -7.27 1.62 -1.71
CA LEU A 135 -7.20 0.22 -1.30
C LEU A 135 -7.19 -0.68 -2.54
N HIS A 136 -6.26 -1.61 -2.56
CA HIS A 136 -6.13 -2.65 -3.57
C HIS A 136 -6.34 -4.02 -2.91
N CYS A 137 -7.02 -4.93 -3.62
CA CYS A 137 -7.06 -6.33 -3.19
C CYS A 137 -5.69 -6.95 -3.53
N LEU A 138 -5.02 -7.46 -2.50
CA LEU A 138 -3.70 -8.07 -2.63
C LEU A 138 -3.89 -9.56 -2.92
N GLU A 139 -3.50 -10.01 -4.10
CA GLU A 139 -3.54 -11.44 -4.41
C GLU A 139 -2.30 -12.16 -3.89
N TYR A 140 -1.12 -11.73 -4.36
CA TYR A 140 0.16 -12.27 -3.91
C TYR A 140 1.34 -11.38 -4.29
N VAL A 141 2.45 -11.61 -3.59
CA VAL A 141 3.76 -11.01 -3.88
C VAL A 141 4.83 -12.10 -3.86
N ASN A 142 5.65 -12.14 -4.91
CA ASN A 142 6.84 -12.98 -4.97
C ASN A 142 8.08 -12.17 -5.39
N GLN A 143 9.18 -12.83 -5.73
CA GLN A 143 10.44 -12.15 -6.09
C GLN A 143 10.32 -11.25 -7.33
N SER A 144 9.41 -11.56 -8.25
CA SER A 144 9.30 -10.91 -9.57
C SER A 144 7.97 -10.22 -9.84
N LYS A 145 6.90 -10.59 -9.13
CA LYS A 145 5.53 -10.12 -9.38
C LYS A 145 4.84 -9.68 -8.10
N LEU A 146 4.13 -8.56 -8.21
CA LEU A 146 3.12 -8.07 -7.27
C LEU A 146 1.81 -8.01 -8.05
N VAL A 147 0.79 -8.74 -7.59
CA VAL A 147 -0.51 -8.79 -8.26
C VAL A 147 -1.56 -8.13 -7.39
N LEU A 148 -2.14 -7.06 -7.93
CA LEU A 148 -3.16 -6.25 -7.28
C LEU A 148 -4.44 -6.31 -8.11
N LYS A 149 -5.58 -6.30 -7.43
CA LYS A 149 -6.90 -6.17 -8.04
C LYS A 149 -7.58 -4.90 -7.57
N TYR A 150 -8.51 -4.41 -8.39
CA TYR A 150 -9.45 -3.38 -7.92
C TYR A 150 -10.30 -3.96 -6.78
N PHE A 151 -10.21 -3.30 -5.62
CA PHE A 151 -10.91 -3.71 -4.42
C PHE A 151 -12.44 -3.71 -4.66
N GLY A 152 -13.13 -4.77 -4.24
CA GLY A 152 -14.58 -4.92 -4.37
C GLY A 152 -15.12 -5.25 -5.77
N THR A 153 -14.32 -5.20 -6.85
CA THR A 153 -14.79 -5.56 -8.21
C THR A 153 -14.08 -6.78 -8.80
N GLY A 154 -12.83 -7.06 -8.41
CA GLY A 154 -12.11 -8.31 -8.70
C GLY A 154 -11.80 -8.64 -10.17
N ASN A 155 -12.40 -7.92 -11.13
CA ASN A 155 -12.44 -8.32 -12.55
C ASN A 155 -11.20 -7.93 -13.36
N HIS A 156 -10.34 -7.06 -12.83
CA HIS A 156 -9.12 -6.65 -13.49
C HIS A 156 -7.93 -6.71 -12.52
N SER A 157 -6.86 -7.38 -12.97
CA SER A 157 -5.64 -7.60 -12.18
C SER A 157 -4.49 -6.81 -12.80
N MET A 158 -3.87 -5.95 -11.99
CA MET A 158 -2.65 -5.24 -12.31
C MET A 158 -1.46 -6.08 -11.89
N ILE A 159 -0.60 -6.44 -12.84
CA ILE A 159 0.60 -7.25 -12.60
C ILE A 159 1.82 -6.33 -12.63
N PHE A 160 2.29 -5.97 -11.45
CA PHE A 160 3.50 -5.20 -11.27
C PHE A 160 4.73 -6.11 -11.39
N LYS A 161 5.77 -5.60 -12.05
CA LYS A 161 7.07 -6.25 -12.21
C LYS A 161 8.08 -5.62 -11.26
N ARG A 162 8.99 -6.43 -10.71
CA ARG A 162 10.06 -5.97 -9.83
C ARG A 162 11.06 -5.06 -10.59
N GLY A 163 11.52 -4.01 -9.93
CA GLY A 163 12.63 -3.16 -10.35
C GLY A 163 12.20 -1.79 -10.89
N THR A 164 13.17 -1.06 -11.44
CA THR A 164 12.93 0.19 -12.16
C THR A 164 12.85 -0.09 -13.65
N SER A 165 11.69 0.17 -14.24
CA SER A 165 11.61 0.42 -15.67
C SER A 165 11.55 1.92 -15.90
N LYS A 166 11.98 2.34 -17.08
CA LYS A 166 11.52 3.62 -17.60
C LYS A 166 10.17 3.38 -18.29
N PRO A 167 9.25 4.36 -18.29
CA PRO A 167 8.09 4.34 -19.17
C PRO A 167 8.51 4.01 -20.60
N SER A 168 7.77 3.16 -21.31
CA SER A 168 8.10 2.81 -22.70
C SER A 168 7.86 3.95 -23.69
N ILE A 169 7.06 4.95 -23.28
CA ILE A 169 6.68 6.15 -24.06
C ILE A 169 6.95 7.39 -23.20
#